data_AF-E8JMA4-F1
#
_entry.id   AF-E8JMA4-F1
#
_cell.length_a   1.000
_cell.length_b   1.000
_cell.length_c   1.000
_cell.angle_alpha   90.00
_cell.angle_beta   90.00
_cell.angle_gamma   90.00
#
_symmetry.space_group_name_H-M   'P 1'
#
loop_
_entity.id
_entity.type
_entity.pdbx_description
1 polymer ?
#
loop_
_entity_poly.entity_id
_entity_poly.type
_entity_poly.pdbx_seq_one_letter_code
_entity_poly.pdbx_strand_id
1 'polypeptide(L)'
;MGNGDLGMKKLFSPACGTILGLFLLLIIFPAARETFVLGYLGIMLAVGTHEFGHFLAGYVNGIKPLYLIVGFTKFNFENGFHIQFNNDWMYYGGIYRYKIANYPGKAVLSLLVGGPLISLFGSFALLF
;
A
#
# COMPACT_ATOMS: atom_id res chain seq x y z
N MET A 1 -13.33 -5.28 36.86
CA MET A 1 -11.86 -5.47 36.81
C MET A 1 -11.43 -5.11 35.40
N GLY A 2 -10.80 -3.95 35.25
CA GLY A 2 -10.54 -3.32 33.95
C GLY A 2 -9.50 -4.08 33.14
N ASN A 3 -9.70 -4.10 31.82
CA ASN A 3 -8.61 -4.17 30.86
C ASN A 3 -8.75 -2.95 29.97
N GLY A 4 -7.72 -2.12 30.01
CA GLY A 4 -7.70 -0.79 29.42
C GLY A 4 -7.91 -0.82 27.93
N ASP A 5 -9.10 -0.41 27.51
CA ASP A 5 -9.32 0.18 26.20
C ASP A 5 -8.79 1.62 26.29
N LEU A 6 -7.45 1.75 26.25
CA LEU A 6 -6.79 3.02 26.00
C LEU A 6 -7.17 3.40 24.57
N GLY A 7 -8.32 4.06 24.46
CA GLY A 7 -8.92 4.52 23.23
C GLY A 7 -7.93 5.38 22.46
N MET A 8 -7.21 4.76 21.53
CA MET A 8 -6.75 5.48 20.36
C MET A 8 -8.01 6.01 19.70
N LYS A 9 -8.26 7.32 19.89
CA LYS A 9 -9.25 8.09 19.14
C LYS A 9 -9.26 7.57 17.72
N LYS A 10 -10.41 7.09 17.22
CA LYS A 10 -10.58 6.72 15.81
C LYS A 10 -10.02 7.87 14.98
N LEU A 11 -8.80 7.70 14.47
CA LEU A 11 -8.21 8.65 13.54
C LEU A 11 -9.17 8.73 12.36
N PHE A 12 -9.29 9.92 11.77
CA PHE A 12 -10.12 10.13 10.58
C PHE A 12 -9.83 9.05 9.54
N SER A 13 -10.81 8.59 8.75
CA SER A 13 -10.55 7.58 7.72
C SER A 13 -9.38 8.03 6.80
N PRO A 14 -8.40 7.17 6.49
CA PRO A 14 -7.31 7.50 5.57
C PRO A 14 -7.77 8.03 4.23
N ALA A 15 -8.87 7.49 3.68
CA ALA A 15 -9.49 8.01 2.47
C ALA A 15 -9.93 9.47 2.65
N CYS A 16 -10.69 9.74 3.71
CA CYS A 16 -11.20 11.08 4.00
C CYS A 16 -10.07 12.09 4.29
N GLY A 17 -9.09 11.71 5.12
CA GLY A 17 -7.96 12.58 5.44
C GLY A 17 -7.08 12.88 4.23
N THR A 18 -6.87 11.90 3.35
CA THR A 18 -6.13 12.11 2.09
C THR A 18 -6.86 13.07 1.17
N ILE A 19 -8.15 12.82 0.91
CA ILE A 19 -8.96 13.65 0.01
C ILE A 19 -9.02 15.08 0.53
N LEU A 20 -9.27 15.25 1.83
CA LEU A 20 -9.35 16.56 2.46
C LEU A 20 -7.98 17.27 2.43
N GLY A 21 -6.89 16.57 2.73
CA GLY A 21 -5.53 17.12 2.67
C GLY A 21 -5.15 17.57 1.27
N LEU A 22 -5.37 16.73 0.26
CA LEU A 22 -5.15 17.10 -1.14
C LEU A 22 -6.00 18.29 -1.54
N PHE A 23 -7.29 18.29 -1.22
CA PHE A 23 -8.20 19.40 -1.52
C PHE A 23 -7.71 20.72 -0.92
N LEU A 24 -7.27 20.72 0.34
CA LEU A 24 -6.69 21.90 1.00
C LEU A 24 -5.42 22.37 0.29
N LEU A 25 -4.50 21.46 -0.06
CA LEU A 25 -3.28 21.81 -0.79
C LEU A 25 -3.58 22.46 -2.15
N LEU A 26 -4.58 21.95 -2.87
CA LEU A 26 -5.01 22.51 -4.16
C LEU A 26 -5.62 23.92 -4.03
N ILE A 27 -6.23 24.25 -2.89
CA ILE A 27 -6.76 25.59 -2.61
C ILE A 27 -5.63 26.55 -2.22
N ILE A 28 -4.76 26.14 -1.30
CA ILE A 28 -3.71 27.00 -0.73
C ILE A 28 -2.63 27.33 -1.77
N PHE A 29 -2.27 26.37 -2.64
CA PHE A 29 -1.24 26.56 -3.66
C PHE A 29 -1.82 26.34 -5.07
N PRO A 30 -2.59 27.29 -5.60
CA PRO A 30 -3.26 27.13 -6.90
C PRO A 30 -2.27 26.95 -8.07
N ALA A 31 -1.08 27.56 -7.98
CA ALA A 31 -0.04 27.43 -9.00
C ALA A 31 0.64 26.04 -9.01
N ALA A 32 0.54 25.25 -7.94
CA ALA A 32 1.18 23.94 -7.80
C ALA A 32 0.19 22.76 -7.93
N ARG A 33 -1.06 23.02 -8.34
CA ARG A 33 -2.14 22.01 -8.38
C ARG A 33 -1.77 20.76 -9.16
N GLU A 34 -1.26 20.96 -10.37
CA GLU A 34 -0.89 19.87 -11.26
C GLU A 34 0.22 19.02 -10.65
N THR A 35 1.25 19.68 -10.09
CA THR A 35 2.38 19.01 -9.42
C THR A 35 1.91 18.18 -8.23
N PHE A 36 0.95 18.66 -7.43
CA PHE A 36 0.40 17.87 -6.32
C PHE A 36 -0.39 16.65 -6.78
N VAL A 37 -1.26 16.80 -7.78
CA VAL A 37 -2.03 15.67 -8.31
C VAL A 37 -1.11 14.63 -8.93
N LEU A 38 -0.20 15.05 -9.80
CA LEU A 38 0.77 14.16 -10.44
C LEU A 38 1.71 13.52 -9.42
N GLY A 39 2.20 14.28 -8.44
CA GLY A 39 3.06 13.77 -7.38
C GLY A 39 2.35 12.73 -6.52
N TYR A 40 1.09 12.99 -6.14
CA TYR A 40 0.29 12.02 -5.39
C TYR A 40 0.03 10.75 -6.19
N LEU A 41 -0.44 10.87 -7.43
CA LEU A 41 -0.67 9.71 -8.30
C LEU A 41 0.62 8.94 -8.56
N GLY A 42 1.74 9.64 -8.77
CA GLY A 42 3.07 9.06 -8.94
C GLY A 42 3.51 8.25 -7.72
N ILE A 43 3.35 8.79 -6.51
CA ILE A 43 3.68 8.07 -5.28
C ILE A 43 2.76 6.86 -5.09
N MET A 44 1.45 6.99 -5.31
CA MET A 44 0.52 5.85 -5.20
C MET A 44 0.84 4.76 -6.22
N LEU A 45 1.22 5.12 -7.45
CA LEU A 45 1.67 4.19 -8.47
C LEU A 45 2.99 3.51 -8.08
N ALA A 46 3.96 4.27 -7.58
CA ALA A 46 5.26 3.75 -7.15
C ALA A 46 5.11 2.76 -5.98
N VAL A 47 4.28 3.09 -4.99
CA VAL A 47 4.00 2.17 -3.89
C VAL A 47 3.18 0.98 -4.36
N GLY A 48 2.19 1.20 -5.22
CA GLY A 48 1.38 0.12 -5.77
C GLY A 48 2.21 -0.90 -6.55
N THR A 49 3.14 -0.44 -7.38
CA THR A 49 4.08 -1.30 -8.12
C THR A 49 5.07 -2.02 -7.19
N HIS A 50 5.56 -1.35 -6.14
CA HIS A 50 6.41 -1.96 -5.11
C HIS A 50 5.70 -3.13 -4.41
N GLU A 51 4.52 -2.86 -3.84
CA GLU A 51 3.75 -3.87 -3.13
C GLU A 51 3.26 -4.98 -4.07
N PHE A 52 2.93 -4.63 -5.32
CA PHE A 52 2.62 -5.62 -6.34
C PHE A 52 3.81 -6.55 -6.64
N GLY A 53 5.05 -6.06 -6.56
CA GLY A 53 6.24 -6.90 -6.69
C GLY A 53 6.40 -7.91 -5.57
N HIS A 54 6.13 -7.51 -4.33
CA HIS A 54 6.06 -8.46 -3.21
C HIS A 54 4.96 -9.49 -3.43
N PHE A 55 3.77 -9.06 -3.86
CA PHE A 55 2.64 -9.92 -4.17
C PHE A 55 2.98 -10.94 -5.26
N LEU A 56 3.48 -10.48 -6.41
CA LEU A 56 3.76 -11.33 -7.57
C LEU A 56 4.83 -12.37 -7.22
N ALA A 57 5.95 -11.92 -6.65
CA ALA A 57 7.05 -12.81 -6.26
C ALA A 57 6.61 -13.82 -5.18
N GLY A 58 5.79 -13.41 -4.21
CA GLY A 58 5.20 -14.33 -3.23
C GLY A 58 4.26 -15.34 -3.87
N TYR A 59 3.34 -14.87 -4.72
CA TYR A 59 2.30 -15.68 -5.34
C TYR A 59 2.89 -16.79 -6.23
N VAL A 60 3.86 -16.46 -7.09
CA VAL A 60 4.51 -17.45 -7.96
C VAL A 60 5.33 -18.49 -7.18
N ASN A 61 5.75 -18.16 -5.96
CA ASN A 61 6.44 -19.07 -5.04
C ASN A 61 5.48 -19.77 -4.06
N GLY A 62 4.17 -19.72 -4.31
CA GLY A 62 3.15 -20.45 -3.54
C GLY A 62 2.76 -19.81 -2.20
N ILE A 63 3.16 -18.55 -1.95
CA ILE A 63 2.74 -17.81 -0.76
C ILE A 63 1.31 -17.30 -0.95
N LYS A 64 0.42 -17.60 -0.01
CA LYS A 64 -0.99 -17.21 -0.08
C LYS A 64 -1.16 -15.74 0.34
N PRO A 65 -1.64 -14.87 -0.56
CA PRO A 65 -1.91 -13.47 -0.22
C PRO A 65 -3.14 -13.37 0.71
N LEU A 66 -3.14 -12.39 1.61
CA LEU A 66 -4.30 -12.02 2.41
C LEU A 66 -4.88 -10.70 1.96
N TYR A 67 -4.05 -9.67 1.91
CA TYR A 67 -4.44 -8.38 1.37
C TYR A 67 -3.23 -7.59 0.91
N LEU A 68 -3.49 -6.70 -0.04
CA LEU A 68 -2.57 -5.72 -0.57
C LEU A 68 -3.21 -4.34 -0.33
N ILE A 69 -2.50 -3.43 0.31
CA ILE A 69 -2.98 -2.06 0.53
C ILE A 69 -2.06 -1.11 -0.22
N VAL A 70 -2.64 -0.11 -0.85
CA VAL A 70 -1.95 1.00 -1.53
C VAL A 70 -2.70 2.27 -1.17
N GLY A 71 -2.07 3.13 -0.38
CA GLY A 71 -2.71 4.31 0.19
C GLY A 71 -3.98 3.98 0.96
N PHE A 72 -5.11 4.49 0.47
CA PHE A 72 -6.44 4.22 1.04
C PHE A 72 -7.17 3.04 0.40
N THR A 73 -6.62 2.38 -0.61
CA THR A 73 -7.24 1.23 -1.28
C THR A 73 -6.70 -0.08 -0.70
N LYS A 74 -7.59 -1.01 -0.37
CA LYS A 74 -7.29 -2.36 0.13
C LYS A 74 -7.87 -3.41 -0.80
N PHE A 75 -7.02 -4.24 -1.37
CA PHE A 75 -7.38 -5.45 -2.12
C PHE A 75 -7.32 -6.63 -1.16
N ASN A 76 -8.44 -7.28 -0.88
CA ASN A 76 -8.56 -8.43 0.01
C ASN A 76 -8.71 -9.72 -0.80
N PHE A 77 -7.98 -10.76 -0.40
CA PHE A 77 -7.92 -12.07 -1.07
C PHE A 77 -8.40 -13.24 -0.18
N GLU A 78 -8.64 -13.04 1.13
CA GLU A 78 -8.89 -14.14 2.08
C GLU A 78 -10.14 -14.97 1.78
N ASN A 79 -11.18 -14.37 1.17
CA ASN A 79 -12.46 -15.01 0.87
C ASN A 79 -12.95 -14.67 -0.54
N GLY A 80 -12.03 -14.64 -1.51
CA GLY A 80 -12.28 -14.08 -2.84
C GLY A 80 -11.80 -12.63 -2.94
N PHE A 81 -11.71 -12.14 -4.18
CA PHE A 81 -11.18 -10.81 -4.46
C PHE A 81 -12.20 -9.72 -4.16
N HIS A 82 -11.87 -8.85 -3.21
CA HIS A 82 -12.71 -7.71 -2.83
C HIS A 82 -11.87 -6.44 -2.73
N ILE A 83 -12.42 -5.32 -3.20
CA ILE A 83 -11.80 -4.00 -3.05
C ILE A 83 -12.54 -3.26 -1.94
N GLN A 84 -11.79 -2.74 -0.97
CA GLN A 84 -12.28 -2.03 0.20
C GLN A 84 -11.43 -0.80 0.46
N PHE A 85 -11.92 0.11 1.30
CA PHE A 85 -11.09 1.21 1.81
C PHE A 85 -10.23 0.74 3.00
N ASN A 86 -8.98 1.17 3.02
CA ASN A 86 -8.12 1.08 4.19
C ASN A 86 -8.58 2.11 5.23
N ASN A 87 -8.91 1.62 6.42
CA ASN A 87 -9.38 2.43 7.53
C ASN A 87 -8.29 2.66 8.61
N ASP A 88 -7.07 2.18 8.38
CA ASP A 88 -5.98 2.26 9.34
C ASP A 88 -4.80 3.03 8.75
N TRP A 89 -4.44 4.15 9.39
CA TRP A 89 -3.29 4.97 9.01
C TRP A 89 -1.97 4.23 9.16
N MET A 90 -1.87 3.24 10.05
CA MET A 90 -0.65 2.44 10.21
C MET A 90 -0.28 1.69 8.93
N TYR A 91 -1.27 1.39 8.10
CA TYR A 91 -1.09 0.68 6.82
C TYR A 91 -1.15 1.62 5.61
N TYR A 92 -1.16 2.93 5.84
CA TYR A 92 -1.21 3.93 4.78
C TYR A 92 0.17 4.11 4.13
N GLY A 93 0.21 4.20 2.80
CA GLY A 93 1.42 4.05 2.00
C GLY A 93 1.28 2.76 1.21
N GLY A 94 1.68 1.64 1.79
CA GLY A 94 1.49 0.31 1.21
C GLY A 94 1.74 -0.81 2.21
N ILE A 95 1.02 -1.92 2.07
CA ILE A 95 1.35 -3.16 2.77
C ILE A 95 0.87 -4.38 2.01
N TYR A 96 1.77 -5.34 1.82
CA TYR A 96 1.44 -6.68 1.40
C TYR A 96 1.44 -7.65 2.59
N ARG A 97 0.27 -8.23 2.90
CA ARG A 97 0.13 -9.25 3.94
C ARG A 97 -0.21 -10.61 3.35
N TYR A 98 0.36 -11.65 3.95
CA TYR A 98 0.31 -13.01 3.45
C TYR A 98 0.26 -14.04 4.60
N LYS A 99 -0.16 -15.27 4.29
CA LYS A 99 -0.11 -16.43 5.19
C LYS A 99 1.12 -17.28 4.89
N ILE A 100 1.87 -17.63 5.92
CA ILE A 100 2.93 -18.65 5.86
C ILE A 100 2.52 -19.80 6.78
N ALA A 101 2.42 -21.00 6.22
CA ALA A 101 2.17 -22.23 6.99
C ALA A 101 3.48 -22.93 7.39
N ASN A 102 4.46 -22.97 6.48
CA ASN A 102 5.81 -23.46 6.70
C ASN A 102 6.76 -22.44 6.07
N TYR A 103 7.66 -21.80 6.83
CA TYR A 103 8.55 -20.74 6.34
C TYR A 103 9.52 -21.25 5.25
N PRO A 104 9.21 -21.11 3.95
CA PRO A 104 10.08 -21.62 2.91
C PRO A 104 11.10 -20.52 2.63
N GLY A 105 12.30 -20.61 3.20
CA GLY A 105 13.28 -19.51 3.23
C GLY A 105 13.50 -18.82 1.87
N LYS A 106 13.61 -19.60 0.78
CA LYS A 106 13.73 -19.06 -0.59
C LYS A 106 12.49 -18.30 -1.06
N ALA A 107 11.29 -18.80 -0.78
CA ALA A 107 10.04 -18.15 -1.16
C ALA A 107 9.85 -16.83 -0.39
N VAL A 108 10.16 -16.82 0.92
CA VAL A 108 10.12 -15.60 1.73
C VAL A 108 11.15 -14.60 1.23
N LEU A 109 12.37 -15.04 0.92
CA LEU A 109 13.39 -14.16 0.36
C LEU A 109 12.92 -13.56 -0.98
N SER A 110 12.40 -14.38 -1.89
CA SER A 110 11.88 -13.92 -3.18
C SER A 110 10.76 -12.89 -3.01
N LEU A 111 9.84 -13.12 -2.06
CA LEU A 111 8.81 -12.17 -1.70
C LEU A 111 9.41 -10.86 -1.21
N LEU A 112 10.37 -10.90 -0.27
CA LEU A 112 10.99 -9.70 0.32
C LEU A 112 11.77 -8.87 -0.70
N VAL A 113 12.45 -9.50 -1.66
CA VAL A 113 13.20 -8.76 -2.69
C VAL A 113 12.34 -8.34 -3.88
N GLY A 114 11.17 -8.96 -4.07
CA GLY A 114 10.29 -8.72 -5.21
C GLY A 114 9.89 -7.25 -5.38
N GLY A 115 9.43 -6.60 -4.30
CA GLY A 115 9.08 -5.18 -4.32
C GLY A 115 10.25 -4.27 -4.68
N PRO A 116 11.38 -4.32 -3.94
CA PRO A 116 12.57 -3.56 -4.26
C PRO A 116 13.07 -3.74 -5.71
N LEU A 117 13.08 -4.98 -6.22
CA LEU A 117 13.52 -5.23 -7.60
C LEU A 117 12.58 -4.61 -8.63
N ILE A 118 11.26 -4.77 -8.47
CA ILE A 118 10.31 -4.14 -9.40
C ILE A 118 10.41 -2.63 -9.36
N SER A 119 10.52 -2.02 -8.17
CA SER A 119 10.69 -0.58 -8.05
C SER A 119 11.98 -0.10 -8.72
N LEU A 120 13.08 -0.85 -8.59
CA LEU A 120 14.36 -0.52 -9.22
C LEU A 120 14.25 -0.59 -10.75
N PHE A 121 13.71 -1.69 -11.30
CA PHE A 121 13.52 -1.83 -12.74
C PHE A 121 12.56 -0.80 -13.33
N GLY A 122 11.47 -0.49 -12.63
CA GLY A 122 10.54 0.57 -13.01
C GLY A 122 11.22 1.93 -13.04
N SER A 123 12.11 2.21 -12.08
CA SER A 123 12.89 3.45 -12.06
C SER A 123 13.83 3.54 -13.26
N PHE A 124 14.51 2.45 -13.64
CA PHE A 124 15.31 2.43 -14.85
C PHE A 124 14.48 2.64 -16.11
N ALA A 125 13.32 1.98 -16.23
CA ALA A 125 12.44 2.12 -17.40
C ALA A 125 11.88 3.54 -17.59
N LEU A 126 11.86 4.37 -16.54
CA LEU A 126 11.45 5.77 -16.62
C LEU A 126 12.63 6.72 -16.94
N LEU A 127 13.87 6.27 -16.76
CA LEU A 127 15.08 7.06 -17.00
C LEU A 127 15.67 6.86 -18.40
N PHE A 128 15.22 5.86 -19.14
CA PHE A 128 15.60 5.53 -20.51
C PHE A 128 14.42 5.67 -21.46
#